data_AF-A0A7V2V8A2-F1
#
_entry.id   AF-A0A7V2V8A2-F1
#
_cell.length_a   1.000
_cell.length_b   1.000
_cell.length_c   1.000
_cell.angle_alpha   90.00
_cell.angle_beta   90.00
_cell.angle_gamma   90.00
#
_symmetry.space_group_name_H-M   'P 1'
#
loop_
_entity.id
_entity.type
_entity.pdbx_description
1 polymer ?
#
loop_
_entity_poly.entity_id
_entity_poly.type
_entity_poly.pdbx_seq_one_letter_code
_entity_poly.pdbx_strand_id
1 'polypeptide(L)'
;MQNLQEIFDQIKALSKEQKTIRAEYRDALLNTEEYQITQEKLTELKNKKKELETMVQNQMGSRYEKLEEIKAQLAELKQTQSDIAMNQLMKGQNIEVKDEYDNLYEPQFVVNFKKTGLKKPTNNSQNQTDASAYSTKKL
;
A
#
# COMPACT_ATOMS: atom_id res chain seq x y z
N MET A 1 -19.04 17.44 15.32
CA MET A 1 -18.23 16.29 14.90
C MET A 1 -18.23 16.28 13.37
N GLN A 2 -17.08 16.19 12.72
CA GLN A 2 -17.03 16.13 11.26
C GLN A 2 -17.53 14.76 10.78
N ASN A 3 -18.35 14.75 9.74
CA ASN A 3 -18.83 13.52 9.11
C ASN A 3 -17.70 12.88 8.27
N LEU A 4 -17.67 11.55 8.17
CA LEU A 4 -16.73 10.80 7.32
C LEU A 4 -16.63 11.34 5.88
N GLN A 5 -17.74 11.79 5.29
CA GLN A 5 -17.79 12.40 3.97
C GLN A 5 -17.04 13.74 3.91
N GLU A 6 -17.18 14.58 4.95
CA GLU A 6 -16.47 15.85 5.04
C GLU A 6 -14.96 15.63 5.18
N ILE A 7 -14.54 14.64 5.97
CA ILE A 7 -13.13 14.24 6.10
C ILE A 7 -12.60 13.72 4.77
N PHE A 8 -13.37 12.89 4.06
CA PHE A 8 -12.98 12.38 2.75
C PHE A 8 -12.80 13.50 1.71
N ASP A 9 -13.70 14.48 1.69
CA ASP A 9 -13.63 15.61 0.78
C ASP A 9 -12.46 16.56 1.12
N GLN A 10 -12.18 16.78 2.40
CA GLN A 10 -10.99 17.50 2.86
C GLN A 10 -9.69 16.78 2.43
N ILE A 11 -9.60 15.47 2.65
CA ILE A 11 -8.45 14.66 2.22
C ILE A 11 -8.25 14.79 0.71
N LYS A 12 -9.34 14.77 -0.07
CA LYS A 12 -9.29 14.87 -1.52
C LYS A 12 -8.82 16.25 -1.99
N ALA A 13 -9.30 17.32 -1.36
CA ALA A 13 -8.87 18.68 -1.65
C ALA A 13 -7.38 18.87 -1.35
N LEU A 14 -6.93 18.50 -0.14
CA LEU A 14 -5.52 18.58 0.26
C LEU A 14 -4.62 17.71 -0.61
N SER A 15 -5.09 16.53 -1.03
CA SER A 15 -4.34 15.66 -1.95
C SER A 15 -4.17 16.29 -3.34
N LYS A 16 -5.12 17.11 -3.80
CA LYS A 16 -5.01 17.81 -5.08
C LYS A 16 -3.98 18.94 -4.98
N GLU A 17 -4.08 19.74 -3.93
CA GLU A 17 -3.13 20.83 -3.65
C GLU A 17 -1.70 20.30 -3.46
N GLN A 18 -1.54 19.21 -2.70
CA GLN A 18 -0.26 18.53 -2.52
C GLN A 18 0.36 18.11 -3.87
N LYS A 19 -0.45 17.63 -4.83
CA LYS A 19 0.04 17.25 -6.15
C LYS A 19 0.55 18.44 -6.95
N THR A 20 -0.15 19.57 -6.89
CA THR A 20 0.26 20.81 -7.55
C THR A 20 1.60 21.29 -6.99
N ILE A 21 1.71 21.43 -5.66
CA ILE A 21 2.94 21.87 -5.00
C ILE A 21 4.11 20.92 -5.29
N ARG A 22 3.85 19.60 -5.31
CA ARG A 22 4.88 18.61 -5.68
C ARG A 22 5.36 18.74 -7.13
N ALA A 23 4.49 19.13 -8.05
CA ALA A 23 4.86 19.35 -9.44
C ALA A 23 5.77 20.59 -9.55
N GLU A 24 5.33 21.72 -8.98
CA GLU A 24 6.12 22.96 -8.93
C GLU A 24 7.49 22.75 -8.29
N TYR A 25 7.53 22.05 -7.15
CA TYR A 25 8.79 21.69 -6.48
C TYR A 25 9.70 20.84 -7.38
N ARG A 26 9.15 19.85 -8.08
CA ARG A 26 9.93 19.01 -9.01
C ARG A 26 10.48 19.86 -10.15
N ASP A 27 9.70 20.75 -10.72
CA ASP A 27 10.12 21.61 -11.82
C ASP A 27 11.21 22.58 -11.36
N ALA A 28 11.08 23.16 -10.16
CA ALA A 28 12.11 24.01 -9.56
C ALA A 28 13.43 23.25 -9.32
N LEU A 29 13.37 22.01 -8.83
CA LEU A 29 14.54 21.15 -8.70
C LEU A 29 15.20 20.88 -10.06
N LEU A 30 14.42 20.53 -11.08
CA LEU A 30 14.95 20.25 -12.42
C LEU A 30 15.61 21.47 -13.07
N ASN A 31 15.12 22.68 -12.78
CA ASN A 31 15.73 23.92 -13.28
C ASN A 31 17.00 24.35 -12.51
N THR A 32 17.37 23.63 -11.45
CA THR A 32 18.59 23.90 -10.69
C THR A 32 19.74 23.05 -11.25
N GLU A 33 20.77 23.70 -11.79
CA GLU A 33 21.93 23.03 -12.41
C GLU A 33 22.66 22.11 -11.42
N GLU A 34 22.89 22.57 -10.18
CA GLU A 34 23.54 21.76 -9.14
C GLU A 34 22.75 20.48 -8.81
N TYR A 35 21.42 20.51 -8.91
CA TYR A 35 20.59 19.33 -8.67
C TYR A 35 20.77 18.28 -9.78
N GLN A 36 20.89 18.72 -11.04
CA GLN A 36 21.16 17.82 -12.16
C GLN A 36 22.55 17.17 -12.02
N ILE A 37 23.59 17.97 -11.74
CA ILE A 37 24.95 17.48 -11.50
C ILE A 37 24.98 16.48 -10.33
N THR A 38 24.24 16.76 -9.26
CA THR A 38 24.14 15.87 -8.10
C THR A 38 23.43 14.56 -8.45
N GLN A 39 22.39 14.59 -9.29
CA GLN A 39 21.73 13.38 -9.77
C GLN A 39 22.61 12.51 -10.67
N GLU A 40 23.43 13.12 -11.51
CA GLU A 40 24.41 12.42 -12.34
C GLU A 40 25.45 11.73 -11.45
N LYS A 41 26.06 12.46 -10.52
CA LYS A 41 26.99 11.89 -9.52
C LYS A 41 26.34 10.77 -8.70
N LEU A 42 25.08 10.93 -8.32
CA LEU A 42 24.33 9.88 -7.61
C LEU A 42 24.17 8.64 -8.49
N THR A 43 23.93 8.81 -9.78
CA THR A 43 23.83 7.69 -10.73
C THR A 43 25.17 6.97 -10.90
N GLU A 44 26.26 7.72 -11.03
CA GLU A 44 27.63 7.18 -11.04
C GLU A 44 27.93 6.40 -9.76
N LEU A 45 27.62 6.97 -8.59
CA LEU A 45 27.82 6.31 -7.30
C LEU A 45 26.95 5.06 -7.15
N LYS A 46 25.71 5.05 -7.65
CA LYS A 46 24.84 3.86 -7.67
C LYS A 46 25.42 2.76 -8.56
N ASN A 47 25.89 3.12 -9.74
CA ASN A 47 26.55 2.18 -10.64
C ASN A 47 27.80 1.61 -9.97
N LYS A 48 28.61 2.47 -9.35
CA LYS A 48 29.83 2.04 -8.65
C LYS A 48 29.53 1.12 -7.48
N LYS A 49 28.51 1.46 -6.69
CA LYS A 49 28.01 0.62 -5.60
C LYS A 49 27.60 -0.75 -6.13
N LYS A 50 26.80 -0.79 -7.21
CA LYS A 50 26.35 -2.04 -7.83
C LYS A 50 27.52 -2.89 -8.32
N GLU A 51 28.52 -2.28 -8.96
CA GLU A 51 29.74 -2.98 -9.38
C GLU A 51 30.45 -3.64 -8.20
N LEU A 52 30.63 -2.90 -7.10
CA LEU A 52 31.28 -3.41 -5.88
C LEU A 52 30.45 -4.54 -5.24
N GLU A 53 29.14 -4.39 -5.15
CA GLU A 53 28.25 -5.43 -4.66
C GLU A 53 28.34 -6.69 -5.51
N THR A 54 28.25 -6.57 -6.83
CA THR A 54 28.41 -7.71 -7.75
C THR A 54 29.80 -8.34 -7.65
N MET A 55 30.86 -7.53 -7.50
CA MET A 55 32.21 -8.04 -7.27
C MET A 55 32.28 -8.90 -5.99
N VAL A 56 31.74 -8.40 -4.88
CA VAL A 56 31.73 -9.13 -3.60
C VAL A 56 30.84 -10.38 -3.67
N GLN A 57 29.68 -10.30 -4.31
CA GLN A 57 28.80 -11.45 -4.55
C GLN A 57 29.54 -12.56 -5.31
N ASN A 58 30.26 -12.19 -6.38
CA ASN A 58 31.06 -13.13 -7.16
C ASN A 58 32.24 -13.70 -6.36
N GLN A 59 32.89 -12.89 -5.52
CA GLN A 59 33.98 -13.34 -4.63
C GLN A 59 33.48 -14.33 -3.57
N MET A 60 32.26 -14.15 -3.06
CA MET A 60 31.64 -15.06 -2.10
C MET A 60 31.21 -16.39 -2.74
N GLY A 61 30.89 -16.40 -4.04
CA GLY A 61 30.53 -17.60 -4.80
C GLY A 61 29.40 -18.38 -4.15
N SER A 62 29.65 -19.65 -3.84
CA SER A 62 28.65 -20.57 -3.26
C SER A 62 28.07 -20.13 -1.91
N ARG A 63 28.79 -19.33 -1.11
CA ARG A 63 28.23 -18.75 0.12
C ARG A 63 27.12 -17.75 -0.17
N TYR A 64 27.24 -16.98 -1.26
CA TYR A 64 26.21 -16.04 -1.66
C TYR A 64 25.00 -16.75 -2.27
N GLU A 65 25.22 -17.81 -3.05
CA GLU A 65 24.13 -18.67 -3.55
C GLU A 65 23.32 -19.26 -2.40
N LYS A 66 23.99 -19.79 -1.36
CA LYS A 66 23.33 -20.30 -0.15
C LYS A 66 22.54 -19.21 0.58
N LEU A 67 23.02 -17.97 0.59
CA LEU A 67 22.29 -16.84 1.19
C LEU A 67 20.97 -16.58 0.45
N GLU A 68 21.00 -16.56 -0.89
CA GLU A 68 19.79 -16.38 -1.69
C GLU A 68 18.82 -17.56 -1.55
N GLU A 69 19.34 -18.79 -1.43
CA GLU A 69 18.52 -19.97 -1.11
C GLU A 69 17.80 -19.83 0.24
N ILE A 70 18.54 -19.49 1.30
CA ILE A 70 17.97 -19.27 2.64
C ILE A 70 16.90 -18.17 2.60
N LYS A 71 17.15 -17.08 1.86
CA LYS A 71 16.20 -15.98 1.72
C LYS A 71 14.92 -16.41 1.02
N ALA A 72 15.01 -17.22 -0.04
CA ALA A 72 13.85 -17.79 -0.72
C ALA A 72 13.04 -18.71 0.21
N GLN A 73 13.72 -19.61 0.91
CA GLN A 73 13.09 -20.52 1.88
C GLN A 73 12.40 -19.76 3.01
N LEU A 74 13.04 -18.70 3.56
CA LEU A 74 12.43 -17.87 4.59
C LEU A 74 11.18 -17.14 4.10
N ALA A 75 11.16 -16.67 2.84
CA ALA A 75 9.99 -16.02 2.27
C ALA A 75 8.83 -17.00 2.13
N GLU A 76 9.10 -18.22 1.63
CA GLU A 76 8.11 -19.30 1.52
C GLU A 76 7.57 -19.72 2.89
N LEU A 77 8.45 -19.91 3.87
CA LEU A 77 8.05 -20.26 5.23
C LEU A 77 7.19 -19.18 5.89
N LYS A 78 7.52 -17.89 5.70
CA LYS A 78 6.72 -16.77 6.23
C LYS A 78 5.33 -16.71 5.60
N GLN A 79 5.23 -16.95 4.30
CA GLN A 79 3.94 -17.04 3.62
C GLN A 79 3.13 -18.22 4.18
N THR A 80 3.75 -19.40 4.25
CA THR A 80 3.12 -20.62 4.78
C THR A 80 2.67 -20.43 6.23
N GLN A 81 3.49 -19.81 7.07
CA GLN A 81 3.15 -19.47 8.46
C GLN A 81 1.93 -18.56 8.53
N SER A 82 1.86 -17.54 7.65
CA SER A 82 0.72 -16.63 7.59
C SER A 82 -0.56 -17.33 7.15
N ASP A 83 -0.47 -18.21 6.15
CA ASP A 83 -1.60 -19.00 5.66
C ASP A 83 -2.12 -19.98 6.73
N ILE A 84 -1.21 -20.64 7.46
CA ILE A 84 -1.57 -21.53 8.57
C ILE A 84 -2.24 -20.73 9.69
N ALA A 85 -1.65 -19.62 10.12
CA ALA A 85 -2.21 -18.76 11.16
C ALA A 85 -3.60 -18.25 10.77
N MET A 86 -3.77 -17.77 9.53
CA MET A 86 -5.08 -17.32 9.05
C MET A 86 -6.12 -18.46 9.03
N ASN A 87 -5.74 -19.66 8.59
CA ASN A 87 -6.64 -20.82 8.59
C ASN A 87 -7.04 -21.25 10.02
N GLN A 88 -6.12 -21.20 10.97
CA GLN A 88 -6.41 -21.49 12.39
C GLN A 88 -7.34 -20.43 12.98
N LEU A 89 -7.11 -19.15 12.66
CA LEU A 89 -7.96 -18.03 13.09
C LEU A 89 -9.39 -18.23 12.57
N MET A 90 -9.53 -18.56 11.28
CA MET A 90 -10.84 -18.81 10.65
C MET A 90 -11.57 -20.01 11.27
N LYS A 91 -10.84 -20.98 11.82
CA LYS A 91 -11.40 -22.13 12.55
C LYS A 91 -11.68 -21.84 14.04
N GLY A 92 -11.39 -20.62 14.52
CA GLY A 92 -11.57 -20.23 15.92
C GLY A 92 -10.57 -20.86 16.88
N GLN A 93 -9.39 -21.26 16.40
CA GLN A 93 -8.32 -21.83 17.23
C GLN A 93 -7.43 -20.71 17.78
N ASN A 94 -6.91 -20.88 19.00
CA ASN A 94 -5.86 -20.01 19.54
C ASN A 94 -4.56 -20.22 18.77
N ILE A 95 -3.90 -19.13 18.39
CA ILE A 95 -2.66 -19.15 17.61
C ILE A 95 -1.56 -18.59 18.49
N GLU A 96 -0.69 -19.49 18.95
CA GLU A 96 0.46 -19.15 19.78
C GLU A 96 1.65 -19.94 19.25
N VAL A 97 2.81 -19.29 19.14
CA VAL A 97 4.08 -19.95 18.84
C VAL A 97 5.09 -19.64 19.93
N LYS A 98 5.96 -20.60 20.22
CA LYS A 98 6.98 -20.52 21.27
C LYS A 98 8.38 -20.53 20.66
N ASP A 99 9.30 -19.81 21.28
CA ASP A 99 10.73 -19.88 20.93
C ASP A 99 11.49 -20.94 21.75
N GLU A 100 12.81 -20.98 21.60
CA GLU A 100 13.71 -21.89 22.31
C GLU A 100 13.77 -21.64 23.83
N TYR A 101 13.27 -20.50 24.31
CA TYR A 101 13.27 -20.07 25.71
C TYR A 101 11.84 -20.07 26.31
N ASP A 102 10.88 -20.68 25.62
CA ASP A 102 9.46 -20.75 26.01
C ASP A 102 8.75 -19.37 26.04
N ASN A 103 9.28 -18.36 25.34
CA ASN A 103 8.57 -17.09 25.16
C ASN A 103 7.43 -17.28 24.16
N LEU A 104 6.23 -16.84 24.55
CA LEU A 104 5.02 -16.90 23.74
C LEU A 104 4.91 -15.71 22.79
N TYR A 105 4.55 -16.00 21.55
CA TYR A 105 4.29 -15.03 20.50
C TYR A 105 2.87 -15.22 19.96
N GLU A 106 2.16 -14.10 19.82
CA GLU A 106 0.83 -14.03 19.22
C GLU A 106 0.92 -13.39 17.81
N PRO A 107 0.02 -13.76 16.88
CA PRO A 107 0.00 -13.16 15.55
C PRO A 107 -0.53 -11.73 15.58
N GLN A 108 0.15 -10.81 14.88
CA GLN A 108 -0.31 -9.44 14.65
C GLN A 108 -0.89 -9.29 13.24
N PHE A 109 -2.19 -9.01 13.12
CA PHE A 109 -2.86 -8.78 11.83
C PHE A 109 -2.98 -7.28 11.52
N VAL A 110 -2.57 -6.88 10.32
CA VAL A 110 -2.67 -5.49 9.84
C VAL A 110 -3.51 -5.45 8.55
N VAL A 111 -4.57 -4.64 8.55
CA VAL A 111 -5.46 -4.45 7.39
C VAL A 111 -5.17 -3.10 6.75
N ASN A 112 -4.85 -3.10 5.46
CA ASN A 112 -4.60 -1.88 4.67
C ASN A 112 -5.62 -1.78 3.52
N PHE A 113 -6.24 -0.61 3.35
CA PHE A 113 -7.20 -0.38 2.28
C PHE A 113 -6.52 0.19 1.03
N LYS A 114 -6.79 -0.40 -0.14
CA LYS A 114 -6.38 0.12 -1.44
C LYS A 114 -7.60 0.63 -2.21
N LYS A 115 -7.45 1.77 -2.90
CA LYS A 115 -8.49 2.32 -3.76
C LYS A 115 -8.86 1.31 -4.86
N THR A 116 -10.12 0.91 -4.91
CA THR A 116 -10.66 0.13 -6.02
C THR A 116 -11.01 1.10 -7.17
N GLY A 117 -10.72 0.74 -8.41
CA GLY A 117 -11.08 1.54 -9.60
C GLY A 117 -12.58 1.55 -9.89
N LEU A 118 -13.37 0.82 -9.10
CA LEU A 118 -14.80 0.65 -9.26
C LEU A 118 -15.53 1.77 -8.52
N LYS A 119 -16.24 2.62 -9.27
CA LYS A 119 -17.24 3.53 -8.70
C LYS A 119 -18.48 2.71 -8.37
N LYS A 120 -19.08 2.90 -7.19
CA LYS A 120 -20.40 2.32 -6.89
C LYS A 120 -21.39 2.77 -7.97
N PRO A 121 -22.23 1.88 -8.52
CA PRO A 121 -23.30 2.30 -9.42
C PRO A 121 -24.22 3.27 -8.67
N THR A 122 -24.37 4.47 -9.22
CA THR A 122 -25.35 5.45 -8.74
C THR A 122 -26.73 4.98 -9.19
N ASN A 123 -27.46 4.31 -8.30
CA ASN A 123 -28.88 4.03 -8.52
C ASN A 123 -29.66 5.34 -8.37
N ASN A 124 -29.92 6.01 -9.49
CA ASN A 124 -30.93 7.06 -9.55
C ASN A 124 -32.31 6.39 -9.52
N SER A 125 -32.88 6.29 -8.32
CA SER A 125 -34.29 5.96 -8.13
C SER A 125 -34.98 7.13 -7.42
N GLN A 126 -35.24 8.20 -8.18
CA GLN A 126 -36.39 9.05 -7.91
C GLN A 126 -37.50 8.61 -8.87
N ASN A 127 -38.31 7.64 -8.42
CA ASN A 127 -39.63 7.42 -8.99
C ASN A 127 -40.49 8.62 -8.60
N GLN A 128 -40.83 9.45 -9.59
CA GLN A 128 -41.91 10.42 -9.50
C GLN A 128 -43.21 9.69 -9.18
N THR A 129 -43.79 10.04 -8.04
CA THR A 129 -45.16 9.68 -7.66
C THR A 129 -46.08 10.82 -8.10
N ASP A 130 -46.43 10.87 -9.38
CA ASP A 130 -47.56 11.68 -9.85
C ASP A 130 -48.82 10.81 -9.84
N ALA A 131 -49.38 10.66 -8.65
CA ALA A 131 -50.70 10.09 -8.43
C ALA A 131 -51.48 10.95 -7.43
N SER A 132 -51.92 12.13 -7.87
CA SER A 132 -53.08 12.81 -7.26
C SER A 132 -53.60 13.93 -8.17
N ALA A 133 -54.43 13.55 -9.14
CA ALA A 133 -55.32 14.48 -9.83
C ALA A 133 -56.65 13.79 -10.16
N TYR A 134 -57.31 13.24 -9.14
CA TYR A 134 -58.74 12.98 -9.21
C TYR A 134 -59.43 13.48 -7.95
N SER A 135 -60.47 14.28 -8.17
CA SER A 135 -61.50 14.71 -7.23
C SER A 135 -61.15 15.91 -6.33
N THR A 136 -61.57 17.11 -6.73
CA THR A 136 -62.72 17.82 -6.10
C THR A 136 -62.91 19.24 -6.64
N LYS A 137 -64.04 19.49 -7.32
CA LYS A 137 -65.03 20.55 -7.04
C LYS A 137 -66.12 20.49 -8.13
N LYS A 138 -67.32 19.94 -7.88
CA LYS A 138 -68.50 20.40 -7.12
C LYS A 138 -69.47 21.25 -7.95
N LEU A 139 -70.72 20.75 -7.98
CA LEU A 139 -72.02 21.38 -8.27
C LEU A 139 -72.35 21.72 -9.73
#